data_AF-A0A945PDP3-F1
#
_entry.id   AF-A0A945PDP3-F1
#
_cell.length_a   1.000
_cell.length_b   1.000
_cell.length_c   1.000
_cell.angle_alpha   90.00
_cell.angle_beta   90.00
_cell.angle_gamma   90.00
#
_symmetry.space_group_name_H-M   'P 1'
#
loop_
_entity.id
_entity.type
_entity.pdbx_description
1 polymer ?
#
loop_
_entity_poly.entity_id
_entity_poly.type
_entity_poly.pdbx_seq_one_letter_code
_entity_poly.pdbx_strand_id
1 'polypeptide(L)'
;MARRRFLQQLEVEAEEHDISKELFLGIMMLMLCLGIMILNVASPVWRVHQHDPAEGDVVVVYTQGGFGLSLDGIVIDKPLTEWDFRRHVNALIAEPKADLHLILKGGSHERAVRHAAYADSMLSTSTTGAKVRTAVYVHGW
;
A
#
# COMPACT_ATOMS: atom_id res chain seq x y z
N MET A 1 29.62 33.08 -50.34
CA MET A 1 28.28 33.08 -49.69
C MET A 1 27.85 31.72 -49.12
N ALA A 2 28.27 30.58 -49.69
CA ALA A 2 27.85 29.25 -49.22
C ALA A 2 28.23 28.93 -47.74
N ARG A 3 29.44 29.31 -47.30
CA ARG A 3 29.93 29.04 -45.93
C ARG A 3 29.12 29.71 -44.82
N ARG A 4 28.53 30.90 -45.07
CA ARG A 4 27.72 31.62 -44.07
C ARG A 4 26.34 30.98 -43.89
N ARG A 5 25.72 30.46 -44.95
CA ARG A 5 24.43 29.74 -44.85
C ARG A 5 24.56 28.40 -44.14
N PHE A 6 25.64 27.67 -44.39
CA PHE A 6 25.89 26.38 -43.75
C PHE A 6 26.09 26.51 -42.24
N LEU A 7 26.82 27.55 -41.79
CA LEU A 7 27.01 27.82 -40.37
C LEU A 7 25.71 28.25 -39.68
N GLN A 8 24.88 29.06 -40.35
CA GLN A 8 23.56 29.43 -39.82
C GLN A 8 22.61 28.23 -39.72
N GLN A 9 22.64 27.29 -40.67
CA GLN A 9 21.84 26.07 -40.58
C GLN A 9 22.27 25.19 -39.40
N LEU A 10 23.58 25.05 -39.16
CA LEU A 10 24.08 24.28 -38.01
C LEU A 10 23.74 24.91 -36.66
N GLU A 11 23.75 26.24 -36.55
CA GLU A 11 23.35 26.94 -35.31
C GLU A 11 21.86 26.74 -35.02
N VAL A 12 21.00 26.87 -36.04
CA VAL A 12 19.54 26.65 -35.90
C VAL A 12 19.22 25.20 -35.56
N GLU A 13 19.89 24.24 -36.21
CA GLU A 13 19.69 22.80 -35.99
C GLU A 13 20.21 22.36 -34.60
N ALA A 14 21.27 23.00 -34.10
CA ALA A 14 21.77 22.80 -32.74
C ALA A 14 20.81 23.38 -31.68
N GLU A 15 20.29 24.60 -31.88
CA GLU A 15 19.30 25.20 -30.99
C GLU A 15 17.99 24.39 -30.94
N GLU A 16 17.45 23.97 -32.10
CA GLU A 16 16.24 23.12 -32.13
C GLU A 16 16.46 21.78 -31.42
N HIS A 17 17.63 21.16 -31.58
CA HIS A 17 17.95 19.90 -30.94
C HIS A 17 18.09 20.03 -29.41
N ASP A 18 18.66 21.13 -28.92
CA ASP A 18 18.79 21.37 -27.48
C ASP A 18 17.43 21.74 -26.84
N ILE A 19 16.59 22.53 -27.52
CA ILE A 19 15.19 22.78 -27.08
C ILE A 19 14.41 21.47 -26.98
N SER A 20 14.54 20.57 -27.98
CA SER A 20 13.86 19.27 -27.97
C SER A 20 14.33 18.37 -26.82
N LYS A 21 15.61 18.40 -26.45
CA LYS A 21 16.14 17.61 -25.32
C LYS A 21 15.68 18.13 -23.97
N GLU A 22 15.71 19.45 -23.78
CA GLU A 22 15.25 20.07 -22.54
C GLU A 22 13.75 19.84 -22.33
N LEU A 23 12.95 19.93 -23.39
CA LEU A 23 11.53 19.61 -23.34
C LEU A 23 11.29 18.13 -23.00
N PHE A 24 12.05 17.21 -23.61
CA PHE A 24 11.93 15.78 -23.34
C PHE A 24 12.33 15.45 -21.89
N LEU A 25 13.42 16.04 -21.39
CA LEU A 25 13.85 15.87 -20.00
C LEU A 25 12.81 16.45 -19.02
N GLY A 26 12.23 17.60 -19.33
CA GLY A 26 11.15 18.21 -18.55
C GLY A 26 9.93 17.31 -18.46
N ILE A 27 9.50 16.72 -19.59
CA ILE A 27 8.38 15.76 -19.62
C ILE A 27 8.72 14.50 -18.82
N MET A 28 9.92 13.94 -18.97
CA MET A 28 10.37 12.78 -18.19
C MET A 28 10.34 13.06 -16.69
N MET A 29 10.81 14.24 -16.27
CA MET A 29 10.82 14.64 -14.87
C MET A 29 9.39 14.83 -14.32
N LEU A 30 8.49 15.44 -15.11
CA LEU A 30 7.07 15.57 -14.76
C LEU A 30 6.39 14.20 -14.62
N MET A 31 6.66 13.27 -15.55
CA MET A 31 6.13 11.90 -15.46
C MET A 31 6.64 11.16 -14.23
N LEU A 32 7.92 11.31 -13.88
CA LEU A 32 8.49 10.72 -12.67
C LEU A 32 7.84 11.29 -11.40
N CYS A 33 7.72 12.62 -11.31
CA CYS A 33 7.06 13.28 -10.19
C CYS A 33 5.60 12.88 -10.06
N LEU A 34 4.87 12.80 -11.17
CA LEU A 34 3.48 12.34 -11.19
C LEU A 34 3.37 10.88 -10.72
N GLY A 35 4.27 10.00 -11.18
CA GLY A 35 4.33 8.61 -10.73
C GLY A 35 4.54 8.48 -9.23
N ILE A 36 5.51 9.22 -8.67
CA ILE A 36 5.78 9.23 -7.22
C ILE A 36 4.59 9.81 -6.44
N MET A 37 3.96 10.88 -6.94
CA MET A 37 2.79 11.47 -6.31
C MET A 37 1.61 10.48 -6.29
N ILE A 38 1.35 9.79 -7.41
CA ILE A 38 0.32 8.74 -7.47
C ILE A 38 0.63 7.63 -6.49
N LEU A 39 1.88 7.15 -6.42
CA LEU A 39 2.27 6.08 -5.49
C LEU A 39 2.17 6.51 -4.01
N ASN A 40 2.39 7.79 -3.69
CA ASN A 40 2.28 8.31 -2.33
C ASN A 40 0.84 8.63 -1.91
N VAL A 41 -0.04 9.01 -2.86
CA VAL A 41 -1.45 9.37 -2.58
C VAL A 41 -2.37 8.17 -2.74
N ALA A 42 -2.05 7.23 -3.62
CA ALA A 42 -2.82 6.01 -3.76
C ALA A 42 -2.74 5.24 -2.45
N SER A 43 -3.89 5.13 -1.77
CA SER A 43 -4.04 4.13 -0.71
C SER A 43 -3.64 2.77 -1.28
N PRO A 44 -2.97 1.90 -0.50
CA PRO A 44 -2.64 0.56 -0.96
C PRO A 44 -3.90 -0.07 -1.54
N VAL A 45 -3.86 -0.46 -2.82
CA VAL A 45 -4.95 -1.18 -3.45
C VAL A 45 -4.92 -2.60 -2.89
N TRP A 46 -5.38 -2.76 -1.65
CA TRP A 46 -5.68 -4.08 -1.13
C TRP A 46 -6.76 -4.66 -2.01
N ARG A 47 -6.55 -5.88 -2.49
CA ARG A 47 -7.60 -6.60 -3.19
C ARG A 47 -8.75 -6.73 -2.20
N VAL A 48 -9.78 -5.91 -2.40
CA VAL A 48 -11.06 -6.05 -1.72
C VAL A 48 -11.68 -7.34 -2.25
N HIS A 49 -11.20 -8.46 -1.74
CA HIS A 49 -11.90 -9.72 -1.82
C HIS A 49 -12.78 -9.74 -0.59
N GLN A 50 -14.10 -9.71 -0.81
CA GLN A 50 -15.08 -10.05 0.21
C GLN A 50 -14.91 -11.54 0.53
N HIS A 51 -13.90 -11.85 1.32
CA HIS A 51 -13.75 -13.14 1.97
C HIS A 51 -14.31 -12.98 3.37
N ASP A 52 -15.44 -13.62 3.65
CA ASP A 52 -15.99 -13.64 5.00
C ASP A 52 -15.03 -14.39 5.93
N PRO A 53 -14.90 -13.98 7.20
CA PRO A 53 -14.06 -14.71 8.16
C PRO A 53 -14.52 -16.16 8.31
N ALA A 54 -13.59 -17.10 8.22
CA ALA A 54 -13.83 -18.50 8.55
C ALA A 54 -13.60 -18.77 10.05
N GLU A 55 -14.07 -19.91 10.52
CA GLU A 55 -13.82 -20.34 11.90
C GLU A 55 -12.31 -20.55 12.12
N GLY A 56 -11.75 -19.86 13.13
CA GLY A 56 -10.33 -19.88 13.44
C GLY A 56 -9.52 -18.72 12.85
N ASP A 57 -10.13 -17.88 12.00
CA ASP A 57 -9.49 -16.66 11.52
C ASP A 57 -9.36 -15.61 12.62
N VAL A 58 -8.35 -14.75 12.50
CA VAL A 58 -8.14 -13.64 13.42
C VAL A 58 -8.96 -12.45 12.93
N VAL A 59 -10.01 -12.11 13.66
CA VAL A 59 -10.88 -10.98 13.31
C VAL A 59 -10.66 -9.83 14.29
N VAL A 60 -10.28 -8.67 13.76
CA VAL A 60 -10.11 -7.42 14.51
C VAL A 60 -11.17 -6.42 14.06
N VAL A 61 -12.01 -5.99 14.99
CA VAL A 61 -13.06 -4.99 14.76
C VAL A 61 -12.60 -3.63 15.29
N TYR A 62 -12.81 -2.59 14.48
CA TYR A 62 -12.56 -1.19 14.83
C TYR A 62 -13.91 -0.50 15.05
N THR A 63 -14.01 0.22 16.16
CA THR A 63 -15.20 0.99 16.57
C THR A 63 -14.77 2.39 17.05
N GLN A 64 -15.74 3.27 17.33
CA GLN A 64 -15.48 4.58 17.93
C GLN A 64 -14.80 4.49 19.31
N GLY A 65 -15.07 3.43 20.07
CA GLY A 65 -14.51 3.23 21.42
C GLY A 65 -13.11 2.59 21.43
N GLY A 66 -12.60 2.15 20.29
CA GLY A 66 -11.33 1.43 20.19
C GLY A 66 -11.39 0.25 19.23
N PHE A 67 -10.42 -0.64 19.33
CA PHE A 67 -10.35 -1.84 18.49
C PHE A 67 -10.05 -3.07 19.34
N GLY A 68 -10.41 -4.24 18.83
CA GLY A 68 -10.19 -5.48 19.54
C GLY A 68 -10.52 -6.72 18.73
N LEU A 69 -10.32 -7.89 19.34
CA LEU A 69 -10.71 -9.17 18.74
C LEU A 69 -12.23 -9.32 18.76
N SER A 70 -12.70 -10.01 17.74
CA SER A 70 -14.09 -10.40 17.57
C SER A 70 -14.17 -11.86 17.13
N LEU A 71 -15.18 -12.59 17.59
CA LEU A 71 -15.50 -13.93 17.14
C LEU A 71 -16.51 -13.92 16.01
N ASP A 72 -17.41 -12.93 16.00
CA ASP A 72 -18.51 -12.82 15.04
C ASP A 72 -18.28 -11.72 13.97
N GLY A 73 -17.20 -10.94 14.11
CA GLY A 73 -16.93 -9.77 13.28
C GLY A 73 -17.90 -8.61 13.51
N ILE A 74 -18.69 -8.64 14.58
CA ILE A 74 -19.71 -7.63 14.90
C ILE A 74 -19.33 -6.82 16.11
N VAL A 75 -18.98 -7.47 17.22
CA VAL A 75 -18.67 -6.82 18.49
C VAL A 75 -17.22 -7.06 18.91
N ILE A 76 -16.69 -6.17 19.73
CA ILE A 76 -15.38 -6.39 20.35
C ILE A 76 -15.59 -7.30 21.56
N ASP A 77 -15.16 -8.56 21.45
CA ASP A 77 -15.16 -9.51 22.56
C ASP A 77 -13.99 -9.25 23.52
N LYS A 78 -12.84 -8.85 22.95
CA LYS A 78 -11.64 -8.55 23.73
C LYS A 78 -10.93 -7.31 23.20
N PRO A 79 -10.85 -6.21 23.99
CA PRO A 79 -10.12 -5.02 23.58
C PRO A 79 -8.64 -5.34 23.39
N LEU A 80 -8.02 -4.71 22.39
CA LEU A 80 -6.60 -4.85 22.10
C LEU A 80 -5.86 -3.54 22.28
N THR A 81 -4.63 -3.64 22.77
CA THR A 81 -3.64 -2.58 22.62
C THR A 81 -2.86 -2.75 21.30
N GLU A 82 -2.09 -1.73 20.92
CA GLU A 82 -1.15 -1.81 19.79
C GLU A 82 -0.13 -2.95 19.97
N TRP A 83 0.28 -3.22 21.21
CA TRP A 83 1.19 -4.31 21.53
C TRP A 83 0.53 -5.68 21.32
N ASP A 84 -0.72 -5.83 21.75
CA ASP A 84 -1.46 -7.08 21.57
C ASP A 84 -1.70 -7.36 20.09
N PHE A 85 -2.06 -6.34 19.30
CA PHE A 85 -2.20 -6.47 17.85
C PHE A 85 -0.93 -7.00 17.19
N ARG A 86 0.23 -6.40 17.51
CA ARG A 86 1.53 -6.86 16.97
C ARG A 86 1.85 -8.28 17.40
N ARG A 87 1.50 -8.67 18.63
CA ARG A 87 1.66 -10.06 19.11
C ARG A 87 0.83 -11.03 18.27
N HIS A 88 -0.41 -10.69 17.93
CA HIS A 88 -1.25 -11.53 17.07
C HIS A 88 -0.71 -11.65 15.65
N VAL A 89 -0.26 -10.54 15.05
CA VAL A 89 0.39 -10.57 13.73
C VAL A 89 1.64 -11.45 13.75
N ASN A 90 2.50 -11.32 14.76
CA ASN A 90 3.69 -12.16 14.89
C ASN A 90 3.37 -13.65 15.07
N ALA A 91 2.27 -13.98 15.75
CA ALA A 91 1.81 -15.36 15.88
C ALA A 91 1.39 -15.94 14.53
N LEU A 92 0.71 -15.15 13.68
CA LEU A 92 0.33 -15.55 12.32
C LEU A 92 1.56 -15.77 11.42
N ILE A 93 2.65 -15.02 11.62
CA ILE A 93 3.92 -15.25 10.90
C ILE A 93 4.53 -16.60 11.30
N ALA A 94 4.50 -16.93 12.59
CA ALA A 94 5.04 -18.18 13.11
C ALA A 94 4.21 -19.39 12.66
N GLU A 95 2.88 -19.24 12.63
CA GLU A 95 1.93 -20.29 12.23
C GLU A 95 0.88 -19.75 11.25
N PRO A 96 1.20 -19.73 9.93
CA PRO A 96 0.33 -19.13 8.92
C PRO A 96 -0.78 -20.08 8.46
N LYS A 97 -1.66 -20.45 9.41
CA LYS A 97 -2.79 -21.36 9.20
C LYS A 97 -4.15 -20.65 9.10
N ALA A 98 -4.18 -19.38 9.48
CA ALA A 98 -5.38 -18.55 9.57
C ALA A 98 -5.16 -17.23 8.83
N ASP A 99 -6.25 -16.61 8.39
CA ASP A 99 -6.26 -15.30 7.76
C ASP A 99 -6.55 -14.19 8.78
N LEU A 100 -6.17 -12.96 8.44
CA LEU A 100 -6.41 -11.77 9.26
C LEU A 100 -7.49 -10.91 8.62
N HIS A 101 -8.57 -10.67 9.35
CA HIS A 101 -9.68 -9.82 8.92
C HIS A 101 -9.71 -8.55 9.78
N LEU A 102 -9.62 -7.39 9.13
CA LEU A 102 -9.71 -6.07 9.75
C LEU A 102 -11.05 -5.44 9.35
N ILE A 103 -11.98 -5.33 10.29
CA ILE A 103 -13.35 -4.87 10.02
C ILE A 103 -13.56 -3.48 10.63
N LEU A 104 -13.77 -2.48 9.77
CA LEU A 104 -14.07 -1.12 10.19
C LEU A 104 -15.59 -0.96 10.39
N LYS A 105 -16.03 -0.90 11.65
CA LYS A 105 -17.43 -0.60 12.05
C LYS A 105 -17.56 0.78 12.70
N GLY A 106 -16.71 1.72 12.27
CA GLY A 106 -16.55 3.04 12.85
C GLY A 106 -15.21 3.23 13.55
N GLY A 107 -14.94 4.45 14.02
CA GLY A 107 -13.64 4.81 14.57
C GLY A 107 -12.63 5.23 13.51
N SER A 108 -11.33 5.00 13.77
CA SER A 108 -10.24 5.56 12.97
C SER A 108 -9.92 4.67 11.76
N HIS A 109 -10.36 5.11 10.57
CA HIS A 109 -9.94 4.51 9.29
C HIS A 109 -8.41 4.51 9.13
N GLU A 110 -7.74 5.61 9.48
CA GLU A 110 -6.28 5.73 9.43
C GLU A 110 -5.58 4.62 10.24
N ARG A 111 -6.10 4.31 11.45
CA ARG A 111 -5.56 3.24 12.27
C ARG A 111 -5.73 1.88 11.60
N ALA A 112 -6.91 1.58 11.04
CA ALA A 112 -7.17 0.33 10.35
C ALA A 112 -6.24 0.14 9.13
N VAL A 113 -6.06 1.19 8.33
CA VAL A 113 -5.11 1.22 7.19
C VAL A 113 -3.68 0.99 7.65
N ARG A 114 -3.24 1.65 8.73
CA ARG A 114 -1.90 1.44 9.30
C ARG A 114 -1.67 0.01 9.76
N HIS A 115 -2.67 -0.59 10.41
CA HIS A 115 -2.62 -1.98 10.85
C HIS A 115 -2.59 -2.96 9.66
N ALA A 116 -3.38 -2.69 8.63
CA ALA A 116 -3.38 -3.47 7.39
C ALA A 116 -2.00 -3.42 6.71
N ALA A 117 -1.42 -2.23 6.54
CA ALA A 117 -0.10 -2.05 5.93
C ALA A 117 1.00 -2.74 6.75
N TYR A 118 0.93 -2.65 8.08
CA TYR A 118 1.86 -3.36 8.96
C TYR A 118 1.74 -4.87 8.79
N ALA A 119 0.53 -5.42 8.86
CA ALA A 119 0.31 -6.86 8.74
C ALA A 119 0.71 -7.39 7.35
N ASP A 120 0.34 -6.70 6.28
CA ASP A 120 0.69 -7.05 4.90
C ASP A 120 2.21 -7.07 4.69
N SER A 121 2.92 -6.05 5.21
CA SER A 121 4.39 -6.01 5.16
C SER A 121 5.02 -7.21 5.88
N MET A 122 4.47 -7.61 7.03
CA MET A 122 5.01 -8.67 7.86
C MET A 122 4.64 -10.08 7.37
N LEU A 123 3.48 -10.22 6.72
CA LEU A 123 2.95 -11.48 6.20
C LEU A 123 3.30 -11.71 4.72
N SER A 124 4.15 -10.86 4.14
CA SER A 124 4.63 -11.00 2.76
C SER A 124 5.65 -12.14 2.59
N THR A 125 6.48 -12.40 3.61
CA THR A 125 7.60 -13.35 3.54
C THR A 125 7.88 -13.97 4.91
N SER A 126 8.02 -15.30 5.00
CA SER A 126 8.43 -15.94 6.26
C SER A 126 9.89 -15.60 6.60
N THR A 127 10.28 -15.83 7.85
CA THR A 127 11.68 -15.74 8.30
C THR A 127 12.64 -16.68 7.56
N THR A 128 12.10 -17.65 6.82
CA THR A 128 12.84 -18.62 6.00
C THR A 128 12.79 -18.30 4.49
N GLY A 129 12.17 -17.18 4.09
CA GLY A 129 12.00 -16.81 2.68
C GLY A 129 10.85 -17.53 1.96
N ALA A 130 10.06 -18.35 2.67
CA ALA A 130 8.89 -19.02 2.10
C ALA A 130 7.69 -18.06 2.05
N LYS A 131 6.84 -18.23 1.03
CA LYS A 131 5.61 -17.45 0.90
C LYS A 131 4.66 -17.80 2.04
N VAL A 132 4.39 -16.83 2.91
CA VAL A 132 3.35 -16.91 3.94
C VAL A 132 1.99 -16.86 3.24
N ARG A 133 1.08 -17.77 3.59
CA ARG A 133 -0.23 -17.91 2.94
C ARG A 133 -1.36 -17.17 3.65
N THR A 134 -1.08 -16.59 4.82
CA THR A 134 -2.04 -15.74 5.54
C THR A 134 -2.35 -14.50 4.71
N ALA A 135 -3.61 -14.35 4.33
CA ALA A 135 -4.11 -13.15 3.69
C ALA A 135 -4.53 -12.11 4.73
N VAL A 136 -4.44 -10.83 4.35
CA VAL A 136 -4.97 -9.71 5.12
C VAL A 136 -6.15 -9.12 4.35
N TYR A 137 -7.34 -9.19 4.95
CA TYR A 137 -8.56 -8.63 4.39
C TYR A 137 -8.97 -7.38 5.18
N VAL A 138 -9.30 -6.31 4.46
CA VAL A 138 -9.85 -5.08 5.04
C VAL A 138 -11.29 -4.91 4.59
N HIS A 139 -12.20 -4.83 5.56
CA HIS A 139 -13.62 -4.69 5.34
C HIS A 139 -14.04 -3.27 5.76
N GLY A 140 -14.37 -2.43 4.79
CA GLY A 140 -15.00 -1.13 5.01
C GLY A 140 -16.49 -1.24 4.70
N TRP A 141 -17.34 -1.04 5.71
CA TRP A 141 -18.79 -0.93 5.55
C TRP A 141 -19.21 0.53 5.70
#